data_AF-A0A100YXB3-F1
#
_entry.id   AF-A0A100YXB3-F1
#
_cell.length_a   1.000
_cell.length_b   1.000
_cell.length_c   1.000
_cell.angle_alpha   90.00
_cell.angle_beta   90.00
_cell.angle_gamma   90.00
#
_symmetry.space_group_name_H-M   'P 1'
#
loop_
_entity.id
_entity.type
_entity.pdbx_description
1 polymer ?
#
loop_
_entity_poly.entity_id
_entity_poly.type
_entity_poly.pdbx_seq_one_letter_code
_entity_poly.pdbx_strand_id
1 'polypeptide(L)'
;MDDAPKRTGARGTGQYYIWANPDKREYIDDEPFGDSGFTLGCSTAVAQPMTDAACTMIAGPWHGDTVIYVGDYWTEDSFDDERSRRLFAKFDGYPYEDILSRFENVTGHFDEARGHSCSDYLHSEERGDIFDEEYTGPFDLRVRSWHFAVNRTRHEFVDRRQGPISNVYRWHGRYEFGRIDPTVLLYAMGPVDDEWGGRWCSDLVDMSDNAPEQDYRDVTEEASASWLLGPTIVADDSMVERALASDEFHAALAARGSSNQLEDGKDIPEALEVLASLLGASHAEWR
;
A
#
# COMPACT_ATOMS: atom_id res chain seq x y z
N MET A 1 11.22 -17.95 29.49
CA MET A 1 11.36 -18.41 28.10
C MET A 1 9.98 -18.81 27.66
N ASP A 2 9.31 -17.86 27.01
CA ASP A 2 8.28 -18.02 25.97
C ASP A 2 7.76 -16.59 25.71
N ASP A 3 8.63 -15.78 25.10
CA ASP A 3 8.20 -14.56 24.41
C ASP A 3 7.84 -14.99 22.99
N ALA A 4 6.57 -15.32 22.77
CA ALA A 4 6.02 -15.33 21.42
C ALA A 4 6.03 -13.88 20.93
N PRO A 5 6.60 -13.57 19.76
CA PRO A 5 6.61 -12.21 19.25
C PRO A 5 5.16 -11.78 19.03
N LYS A 6 4.74 -10.72 19.74
CA LYS A 6 3.51 -10.00 19.43
C LYS A 6 3.70 -9.39 18.04
N ARG A 7 3.25 -10.08 17.00
CA ARG A 7 2.98 -9.46 15.70
C ARG A 7 1.89 -8.42 15.95
N THR A 8 2.30 -7.16 16.05
CA THR A 8 1.39 -6.04 16.20
C THR A 8 0.58 -5.93 14.91
N GLY A 9 -0.70 -6.23 15.02
CA GLY A 9 -1.67 -6.12 13.93
C GLY A 9 -1.66 -4.70 13.37
N ALA A 10 -1.06 -4.56 12.20
CA ALA A 10 -0.82 -3.27 11.58
C ALA A 10 -2.10 -2.65 10.94
N ARG A 11 -3.24 -3.36 10.96
CA ARG A 11 -4.56 -2.82 10.55
C ARG A 11 -5.26 -1.90 11.58
N GLY A 12 -4.61 -1.53 12.68
CA GLY A 12 -5.25 -0.77 13.76
C GLY A 12 -4.61 0.57 14.14
N THR A 13 -3.48 0.93 13.55
CA THR A 13 -2.81 2.20 13.86
C THR A 13 -3.32 3.26 12.90
N GLY A 14 -3.96 4.31 13.44
CA GLY A 14 -4.32 5.54 12.70
C GLY A 14 -3.09 6.37 12.35
N GLN A 15 -2.09 5.70 11.81
CA GLN A 15 -0.81 6.23 11.39
C GLN A 15 -0.96 6.74 9.96
N TYR A 16 -0.49 7.96 9.76
CA TYR A 16 -0.38 8.55 8.44
C TYR A 16 0.95 8.16 7.79
N TYR A 17 0.94 8.02 6.47
CA TYR A 17 2.11 7.67 5.67
C TYR A 17 2.20 8.58 4.45
N ILE A 18 3.42 8.92 4.05
CA ILE A 18 3.70 9.79 2.90
C ILE A 18 4.71 9.11 1.98
N TRP A 19 4.46 9.15 0.66
CA TRP A 19 5.43 8.76 -0.35
C TRP A 19 6.43 9.89 -0.59
N ALA A 20 7.72 9.59 -0.47
CA ALA A 20 8.77 10.59 -0.63
C ALA A 20 10.00 10.04 -1.38
N ASN A 21 10.70 10.95 -2.04
CA ASN A 21 12.03 10.76 -2.59
C ASN A 21 13.01 11.66 -1.82
N PRO A 22 13.74 11.14 -0.81
CA PRO A 22 14.71 11.94 -0.06
C PRO A 22 15.95 12.36 -0.84
N ASP A 23 16.27 11.72 -1.97
CA ASP A 23 17.40 12.14 -2.80
C ASP A 23 17.11 13.45 -3.54
N LYS A 24 15.85 13.67 -3.91
CA LYS A 24 15.37 14.91 -4.56
C LYS A 24 14.69 15.88 -3.61
N ARG A 25 14.33 15.43 -2.41
CA ARG A 25 13.48 16.14 -1.45
C ARG A 25 12.11 16.47 -2.06
N GLU A 26 11.47 15.45 -2.61
CA GLU A 26 10.14 15.54 -3.22
C GLU A 26 9.18 14.60 -2.49
N TYR A 27 7.89 14.95 -2.42
CA TYR A 27 6.85 14.07 -1.88
C TYR A 27 5.53 14.17 -2.65
N ILE A 28 4.69 13.14 -2.50
CA ILE A 28 3.33 13.10 -3.04
C ILE A 28 2.34 13.17 -1.88
N ASP A 29 1.35 14.05 -2.05
CA ASP A 29 0.24 14.29 -1.14
C ASP A 29 -0.97 13.42 -1.50
N ASP A 30 -1.82 13.08 -0.54
CA ASP A 30 -2.95 12.17 -0.73
C ASP A 30 -4.24 12.86 -1.19
N GLU A 31 -4.38 14.17 -0.98
CA GLU A 31 -5.62 14.92 -1.19
C GLU A 31 -6.20 14.77 -2.63
N PRO A 32 -5.40 14.89 -3.72
CA PRO A 32 -5.90 14.67 -5.08
C PRO A 32 -6.35 13.23 -5.40
N PHE A 33 -6.03 12.28 -4.52
CA PHE A 33 -6.26 10.85 -4.71
C PHE A 33 -7.43 10.35 -3.86
N GLY A 34 -8.38 11.25 -3.58
CA GLY A 34 -9.64 10.96 -2.91
C GLY A 34 -9.50 10.83 -1.39
N ASP A 35 -8.56 11.56 -0.79
CA ASP A 35 -8.20 11.49 0.63
C ASP A 35 -8.06 10.02 1.08
N SER A 36 -7.29 9.26 0.31
CA SER A 36 -7.11 7.83 0.51
C SER A 36 -5.70 7.43 0.09
N GLY A 37 -5.15 6.38 0.70
CA GLY A 37 -3.75 6.01 0.52
C GLY A 37 -2.79 6.62 1.55
N PHE A 38 -3.29 7.32 2.57
CA PHE A 38 -2.46 7.85 3.67
C PHE A 38 -2.32 6.88 4.86
N THR A 39 -3.03 5.75 4.89
CA THR A 39 -2.81 4.69 5.91
C THR A 39 -2.52 3.38 5.21
N LEU A 40 -1.71 2.51 5.81
CA LEU A 40 -1.44 1.18 5.23
C LEU A 40 -2.73 0.37 4.93
N GLY A 41 -3.79 0.58 5.72
CA GLY A 41 -5.11 0.00 5.52
C GLY A 41 -5.70 0.24 4.13
N CYS A 42 -5.68 1.49 3.67
CA CYS A 42 -6.18 1.85 2.36
C CYS A 42 -5.10 1.67 1.28
N SER A 43 -3.85 2.04 1.53
CA SER A 43 -2.79 2.08 0.51
C SER A 43 -2.40 0.74 -0.07
N THR A 44 -2.55 -0.32 0.72
CA THR A 44 -2.25 -1.70 0.31
C THR A 44 -3.31 -2.29 -0.60
N ALA A 45 -4.43 -1.62 -0.88
CA ALA A 45 -5.38 -2.14 -1.85
C ALA A 45 -4.82 -2.04 -3.28
N VAL A 46 -5.16 -3.03 -4.12
CA VAL A 46 -4.86 -2.97 -5.56
C VAL A 46 -5.54 -1.76 -6.20
N ALA A 47 -4.83 -1.11 -7.13
CA ALA A 47 -5.27 0.08 -7.86
C ALA A 47 -5.60 1.30 -6.97
N GLN A 48 -4.88 1.44 -5.85
CA GLN A 48 -4.97 2.64 -5.02
C GLN A 48 -4.29 3.83 -5.71
N PRO A 49 -5.00 4.94 -5.96
CA PRO A 49 -4.49 6.01 -6.83
C PRO A 49 -3.20 6.66 -6.32
N MET A 50 -3.05 6.87 -5.01
CA MET A 50 -1.81 7.43 -4.44
C MET A 50 -0.61 6.48 -4.62
N THR A 51 -0.81 5.17 -4.41
CA THR A 51 0.24 4.16 -4.65
C THR A 51 0.58 4.09 -6.15
N ASP A 52 -0.41 4.17 -7.04
CA ASP A 52 -0.19 4.21 -8.49
C ASP A 52 0.51 5.51 -8.93
N ALA A 53 0.27 6.64 -8.25
CA ALA A 53 1.01 7.89 -8.46
C ALA A 53 2.49 7.72 -8.08
N ALA A 54 2.78 7.14 -6.91
CA ALA A 54 4.15 6.81 -6.51
C ALA A 54 4.83 5.84 -7.50
N CYS A 55 4.12 4.81 -7.96
CA CYS A 55 4.64 3.91 -8.99
C CYS A 55 4.90 4.61 -10.33
N THR A 56 4.08 5.59 -10.68
CA THR A 56 4.30 6.44 -11.87
C THR A 56 5.57 7.27 -11.72
N MET A 57 5.85 7.80 -10.52
CA MET A 57 7.12 8.48 -10.24
C MET A 57 8.31 7.52 -10.31
N ILE A 58 8.23 6.35 -9.66
CA ILE A 58 9.29 5.32 -9.70
C ILE A 58 9.61 4.89 -11.14
N ALA A 59 8.60 4.80 -12.00
CA ALA A 59 8.76 4.47 -13.42
C ALA A 59 9.39 5.60 -14.26
N GLY A 60 9.50 6.81 -13.72
CA GLY A 60 9.89 8.01 -14.45
C GLY A 60 10.78 8.92 -13.60
N PRO A 61 10.28 10.06 -13.11
CA PRO A 61 11.12 11.04 -12.41
C PRO A 61 11.91 10.49 -11.23
N TRP A 62 11.41 9.53 -10.45
CA TRP A 62 12.10 8.94 -9.30
C TRP A 62 12.86 7.65 -9.63
N HIS A 63 13.02 7.30 -10.90
CA HIS A 63 13.66 6.06 -11.31
C HIS A 63 15.12 5.98 -10.83
N GLY A 64 15.43 4.92 -10.09
CA GLY A 64 16.77 4.66 -9.53
C GLY A 64 17.15 5.51 -8.31
N ASP A 65 16.26 6.40 -7.85
CA ASP A 65 16.44 7.16 -6.62
C ASP A 65 16.02 6.32 -5.39
N THR A 66 16.37 6.80 -4.20
CA THR A 66 15.76 6.33 -2.96
C THR A 66 14.29 6.77 -2.93
N VAL A 67 13.37 5.83 -2.79
CA VAL A 67 11.94 6.09 -2.60
C VAL A 67 11.48 5.42 -1.32
N ILE A 68 10.63 6.07 -0.55
CA ILE A 68 10.17 5.58 0.75
C ILE A 68 8.69 5.89 0.94
N TYR A 69 8.03 5.09 1.76
CA TYR A 69 6.68 5.36 2.25
C TYR A 69 6.75 5.50 3.78
N VAL A 70 6.83 6.72 4.26
CA VAL A 70 7.21 7.03 5.65
C VAL A 70 5.99 7.19 6.52
N GLY A 71 5.88 6.37 7.55
CA GLY A 71 4.85 6.48 8.57
C GLY A 71 5.17 7.47 9.68
N ASP A 72 4.15 8.13 10.24
CA ASP A 72 4.23 9.13 11.33
C ASP A 72 4.60 8.58 12.73
N TYR A 73 5.11 7.35 12.78
CA TYR A 73 5.69 6.74 13.98
C TYR A 73 7.04 6.12 13.67
N TRP A 74 7.59 6.36 12.46
CA TRP A 74 8.94 5.92 12.14
C TRP A 74 9.96 6.78 12.89
N THR A 75 10.73 6.11 13.74
CA THR A 75 11.82 6.68 14.53
C THR A 75 13.10 5.90 14.31
N GLU A 76 14.24 6.43 14.77
CA GLU A 76 15.54 5.76 14.69
C GLU A 76 15.51 4.35 15.31
N ASP A 77 14.68 4.15 16.32
CA ASP A 77 14.52 2.89 17.05
C ASP A 77 13.51 1.91 16.41
N SER A 78 12.83 2.28 15.32
CA SER A 78 11.79 1.42 14.72
C SER A 78 12.35 0.13 14.11
N PHE A 79 13.58 0.16 13.62
CA PHE A 79 14.25 -1.03 13.07
C PHE A 79 15.71 -1.06 13.53
N ASP A 80 16.16 -2.19 14.05
CA ASP A 80 17.55 -2.38 14.48
C ASP A 80 18.44 -2.91 13.33
N ASP A 81 18.37 -2.24 12.17
CA ASP A 81 19.13 -2.64 10.97
C ASP A 81 19.88 -1.48 10.31
N GLU A 82 21.01 -1.79 9.66
CA GLU A 82 21.89 -0.79 9.03
C GLU A 82 21.20 -0.01 7.91
N ARG A 83 20.28 -0.64 7.17
CA ARG A 83 19.55 0.00 6.08
C ARG A 83 18.62 1.07 6.64
N SER A 84 17.86 0.77 7.70
CA SER A 84 17.01 1.78 8.37
C SER A 84 17.82 2.97 8.84
N ARG A 85 18.98 2.75 9.49
CA ARG A 85 19.87 3.85 9.92
C ARG A 85 20.38 4.69 8.75
N ARG A 86 20.73 4.05 7.62
CA ARG A 86 21.17 4.76 6.40
C ARG A 86 20.05 5.59 5.77
N LEU A 87 18.81 5.10 5.79
CA LEU A 87 17.64 5.84 5.33
C LEU A 87 17.34 7.00 6.28
N PHE A 88 17.35 6.76 7.60
CA PHE A 88 17.09 7.76 8.63
C PHE A 88 18.08 8.93 8.56
N ALA A 89 19.36 8.65 8.24
CA ALA A 89 20.40 9.67 8.08
C ALA A 89 20.18 10.64 6.90
N LYS A 90 19.16 10.43 6.05
CA LYS A 90 18.79 11.36 4.98
C LYS A 90 17.91 12.51 5.47
N PHE A 91 17.40 12.43 6.70
CA PHE A 91 16.47 13.41 7.29
C PHE A 91 17.17 14.25 8.36
N ASP A 92 16.68 15.48 8.55
CA ASP A 92 17.11 16.35 9.65
C ASP A 92 16.05 16.35 10.76
N GLY A 93 16.21 15.43 11.71
CA GLY A 93 15.29 15.27 12.83
C GLY A 93 14.25 14.19 12.55
N TYR A 94 12.99 14.53 12.74
CA TYR A 94 11.89 13.57 12.66
C TYR A 94 11.39 13.43 11.20
N PRO A 95 11.55 12.26 10.54
CA PRO A 95 11.40 12.16 9.08
C PRO A 95 10.06 12.64 8.52
N TYR A 96 8.95 12.32 9.17
CA TYR A 96 7.63 12.70 8.68
C TYR A 96 7.44 14.22 8.62
N GLU A 97 7.86 14.94 9.67
CA GLU A 97 7.81 16.40 9.72
C GLU A 97 8.89 17.04 8.83
N ASP A 98 10.07 16.44 8.71
CA ASP A 98 11.12 16.93 7.80
C ASP A 98 10.66 16.88 6.34
N ILE A 99 9.92 15.83 5.95
CA ILE A 99 9.29 15.74 4.62
C ILE A 99 8.29 16.88 4.44
N LEU A 100 7.28 16.99 5.32
CA LEU A 100 6.23 18.01 5.17
C LEU A 100 6.78 19.44 5.17
N SER A 101 7.79 19.72 6.00
CA SER A 101 8.30 21.08 6.18
C SER A 101 9.44 21.46 5.22
N ARG A 102 10.09 20.50 4.54
CA ARG A 102 11.30 20.79 3.74
C ARG A 102 11.34 20.17 2.35
N PHE A 103 10.40 19.30 2.01
CA PHE A 103 10.34 18.66 0.69
C PHE A 103 9.35 19.41 -0.19
N GLU A 104 9.60 19.41 -1.49
CA GLU A 104 8.70 19.95 -2.49
C GLU A 104 7.52 18.99 -2.71
N ASN A 105 6.29 19.51 -2.64
CA ASN A 105 5.09 18.78 -3.00
C ASN A 105 5.00 18.69 -4.53
N VAL A 106 5.31 17.53 -5.11
CA VAL A 106 5.31 17.31 -6.56
C VAL A 106 3.97 16.81 -7.09
N THR A 107 2.93 16.78 -6.26
CA THR A 107 1.60 16.27 -6.65
C THR A 107 0.98 17.06 -7.80
N GLY A 108 1.32 18.36 -7.93
CA GLY A 108 0.89 19.21 -9.05
C GLY A 108 1.35 18.78 -10.44
N HIS A 109 2.26 17.79 -10.54
CA HIS A 109 2.59 17.15 -11.81
C HIS A 109 1.48 16.24 -12.34
N PHE A 110 0.61 15.71 -11.50
CA PHE A 110 -0.45 14.78 -11.92
C PHE A 110 -1.69 15.51 -12.45
N ASP A 111 -2.23 15.09 -13.59
CA ASP A 111 -3.50 15.60 -14.15
C ASP A 111 -4.66 15.47 -13.14
N GLU A 112 -4.60 14.45 -12.28
CA GLU A 112 -5.51 14.19 -11.16
C GLU A 112 -5.53 15.33 -10.12
N ALA A 113 -4.46 16.10 -9.99
CA ALA A 113 -4.39 17.25 -9.08
C ALA A 113 -5.15 18.49 -9.59
N ARG A 114 -5.61 18.48 -10.84
CA ARG A 114 -6.26 19.64 -11.46
C ARG A 114 -7.57 19.98 -10.76
N GLY A 115 -7.64 21.17 -10.17
CA GLY A 115 -8.83 21.67 -9.45
C GLY A 115 -8.92 21.17 -8.00
N HIS A 116 -7.88 20.48 -7.52
CA HIS A 116 -7.67 20.21 -6.10
C HIS A 116 -6.79 21.29 -5.49
N SER A 117 -6.92 21.45 -4.17
CA SER A 117 -6.07 22.32 -3.39
C SER A 117 -4.85 21.56 -2.87
N CYS A 118 -3.84 22.31 -2.44
CA CYS A 118 -2.70 21.81 -1.70
C CYS A 118 -2.51 22.62 -0.42
N SER A 119 -1.93 21.95 0.57
CA SER A 119 -1.38 22.60 1.76
C SER A 119 0.12 22.80 1.56
N ASP A 120 0.57 24.05 1.50
CA ASP A 120 2.00 24.38 1.32
C ASP A 120 2.67 24.55 2.68
N TYR A 121 3.02 23.41 3.28
CA TYR A 121 3.71 23.37 4.57
C TYR A 121 5.14 23.94 4.49
N LEU A 122 5.82 23.80 3.35
CA LEU A 122 7.18 24.28 3.12
C LEU A 122 7.30 25.80 3.29
N HIS A 123 6.29 26.56 2.84
CA HIS A 123 6.30 28.01 2.91
C HIS A 123 5.38 28.59 3.99
N SER A 124 4.85 27.75 4.88
CA SER A 124 3.90 28.12 5.94
C SER A 124 4.45 29.21 6.90
N GLU A 125 5.73 29.14 7.28
CA GLU A 125 6.34 30.15 8.17
C GLU A 125 6.48 31.53 7.50
N GLU A 126 6.71 31.57 6.17
CA GLU A 126 6.93 32.81 5.43
C GLU A 126 5.62 33.46 4.96
N ARG A 127 4.65 32.64 4.59
CA ARG A 127 3.42 33.07 3.93
C ARG A 127 2.18 32.99 4.85
N GLY A 128 2.35 32.47 6.06
CA GLY A 128 1.26 32.12 6.99
C GLY A 128 0.70 30.73 6.67
N ASP A 129 -0.24 30.27 7.48
CA ASP A 129 -1.01 29.03 7.25
C ASP A 129 -1.78 29.12 5.91
N ILE A 130 -1.10 28.81 4.79
CA ILE A 130 -1.71 28.70 3.46
C ILE A 130 -2.24 27.28 3.35
N PHE A 131 -3.50 27.16 3.75
CA PHE A 131 -4.36 26.06 3.38
C PHE A 131 -5.15 26.49 2.13
N ASP A 132 -5.40 25.55 1.23
CA ASP A 132 -6.34 25.69 0.10
C ASP A 132 -5.84 26.46 -1.14
N GLU A 133 -4.54 26.41 -1.48
CA GLU A 133 -4.08 26.92 -2.80
C GLU A 133 -4.29 25.85 -3.88
N GLU A 134 -4.94 26.19 -4.99
CA GLU A 134 -5.11 25.24 -6.10
C GLU A 134 -3.75 24.85 -6.71
N TYR A 135 -3.56 23.55 -6.99
CA TYR A 135 -2.42 23.13 -7.78
C TYR A 135 -2.39 23.91 -9.11
N THR A 136 -1.24 24.45 -9.48
CA THR A 136 -1.10 25.26 -10.70
C THR A 136 -0.46 24.51 -11.87
N GLY A 137 -0.01 23.28 -11.63
CA GLY A 137 0.59 22.40 -12.61
C GLY A 137 2.05 22.06 -12.28
N PRO A 138 2.77 21.42 -13.23
CA PRO A 138 2.52 21.46 -14.68
C PRO A 138 1.46 20.50 -15.24
N PHE A 139 0.92 19.55 -14.47
CA PHE A 139 -0.06 18.55 -14.92
C PHE A 139 0.42 17.71 -16.14
N ASP A 140 1.70 17.36 -16.16
CA ASP A 140 2.36 16.66 -17.27
C ASP A 140 2.48 15.14 -17.05
N LEU A 141 2.06 14.64 -15.90
CA LEU A 141 1.96 13.22 -15.55
C LEU A 141 0.50 12.78 -15.46
N ARG A 142 0.27 11.50 -15.70
CA ARG A 142 -1.01 10.82 -15.45
C ARG A 142 -0.75 9.58 -14.65
N VAL A 143 -1.58 9.36 -13.62
CA VAL A 143 -1.45 8.16 -12.80
C VAL A 143 -1.63 6.92 -13.67
N ARG A 144 -0.70 5.97 -13.52
CA ARG A 144 -0.73 4.69 -14.22
C ARG A 144 -0.69 3.53 -13.24
N SER A 145 -1.67 2.64 -13.38
CA SER A 145 -1.72 1.37 -12.66
C SER A 145 -0.90 0.29 -13.37
N TRP A 146 0.38 0.19 -13.01
CA TRP A 146 1.31 -0.82 -13.53
C TRP A 146 0.99 -2.21 -13.00
N HIS A 147 1.13 -3.24 -13.84
CA HIS A 147 0.88 -4.63 -13.42
C HIS A 147 1.99 -5.14 -12.50
N PHE A 148 3.25 -4.95 -12.85
CA PHE A 148 4.40 -5.50 -12.11
C PHE A 148 5.31 -4.39 -11.58
N ALA A 149 5.84 -4.60 -10.37
CA ALA A 149 7.01 -3.91 -9.85
C ALA A 149 8.17 -4.91 -9.81
N VAL A 150 9.29 -4.58 -10.44
CA VAL A 150 10.41 -5.49 -10.68
C VAL A 150 11.67 -4.91 -10.04
N ASN A 151 12.12 -5.54 -8.95
CA ASN A 151 13.35 -5.16 -8.26
C ASN A 151 14.57 -5.80 -8.94
N ARG A 152 15.32 -4.98 -9.66
CA ARG A 152 16.54 -5.35 -10.40
C ARG A 152 17.72 -5.64 -9.49
N THR A 153 17.81 -4.99 -8.33
CA THR A 153 18.89 -5.21 -7.37
C THR A 153 18.79 -6.61 -6.75
N ARG A 154 17.56 -7.04 -6.44
CA ARG A 154 17.31 -8.29 -5.70
C ARG A 154 16.90 -9.47 -6.57
N HIS A 155 16.59 -9.24 -7.86
CA HIS A 155 15.96 -10.24 -8.74
C HIS A 155 14.65 -10.76 -8.15
N GLU A 156 13.81 -9.85 -7.64
CA GLU A 156 12.49 -10.12 -7.07
C GLU A 156 11.42 -9.31 -7.85
N PHE A 157 10.16 -9.75 -7.83
CA PHE A 157 9.06 -8.97 -8.39
C PHE A 157 7.76 -9.16 -7.62
N VAL A 158 6.86 -8.19 -7.78
CA VAL A 158 5.48 -8.22 -7.31
C VAL A 158 4.54 -8.13 -8.50
N ASP A 159 3.56 -9.04 -8.56
CA ASP A 159 2.34 -8.86 -9.34
C ASP A 159 1.36 -8.01 -8.51
N ARG A 160 1.27 -6.74 -8.85
CA ARG A 160 0.46 -5.74 -8.13
C ARG A 160 -1.05 -5.96 -8.31
N ARG A 161 -1.46 -6.87 -9.19
CA ARG A 161 -2.89 -7.14 -9.49
C ARG A 161 -3.36 -8.48 -8.94
N GLN A 162 -2.44 -9.42 -8.68
CA GLN A 162 -2.76 -10.79 -8.25
C GLN A 162 -2.36 -11.11 -6.81
N GLY A 163 -2.14 -10.09 -5.97
CA GLY A 163 -1.92 -10.34 -4.55
C GLY A 163 -3.12 -10.96 -3.84
N PRO A 164 -2.91 -11.48 -2.61
CA PRO A 164 -3.93 -12.23 -1.89
C PRO A 164 -5.21 -11.43 -1.63
N ILE A 165 -6.34 -12.13 -1.53
CA ILE A 165 -7.62 -11.50 -1.18
C ILE A 165 -7.57 -10.97 0.26
N SER A 166 -7.83 -9.67 0.45
CA SER A 166 -7.70 -8.96 1.73
C SER A 166 -8.98 -8.91 2.55
N ASN A 167 -10.13 -8.91 1.86
CA ASN A 167 -11.46 -8.72 2.43
C ASN A 167 -12.54 -9.06 1.40
N VAL A 168 -13.74 -9.34 1.90
CA VAL A 168 -14.97 -9.47 1.12
C VAL A 168 -15.99 -8.51 1.72
N TYR A 169 -16.66 -7.73 0.89
CA TYR A 169 -17.64 -6.73 1.32
C TYR A 169 -18.87 -6.76 0.41
N ARG A 170 -19.91 -5.99 0.76
CA ARG A 170 -21.06 -5.77 -0.15
C ARG A 170 -21.04 -4.38 -0.71
N TRP A 171 -21.33 -4.24 -2.00
CA TRP A 171 -21.52 -2.94 -2.64
C TRP A 171 -22.73 -3.00 -3.57
N HIS A 172 -23.70 -2.11 -3.36
CA HIS A 172 -24.94 -2.06 -4.13
C HIS A 172 -25.63 -3.44 -4.25
N GLY A 173 -25.64 -4.16 -3.13
CA GLY A 173 -26.26 -5.48 -3.02
C GLY A 173 -25.47 -6.66 -3.57
N ARG A 174 -24.31 -6.44 -4.20
CA ARG A 174 -23.41 -7.49 -4.72
C ARG A 174 -22.25 -7.74 -3.76
N TYR A 175 -21.68 -8.94 -3.79
CA TYR A 175 -20.44 -9.23 -3.09
C TYR A 175 -19.26 -8.78 -3.95
N GLU A 176 -18.35 -8.06 -3.34
CA GLU A 176 -17.10 -7.56 -3.92
C GLU A 176 -15.94 -8.02 -3.03
N PHE A 177 -14.72 -7.92 -3.53
CA PHE A 177 -13.52 -8.29 -2.78
C PHE A 177 -12.36 -7.34 -3.08
N GLY A 178 -11.50 -7.16 -2.09
CA GLY A 178 -10.23 -6.43 -2.23
C GLY A 178 -9.05 -7.39 -2.35
N ARG A 179 -7.96 -6.89 -2.93
CA ARG A 179 -6.66 -7.56 -3.00
C ARG A 179 -5.58 -6.67 -2.39
N ILE A 180 -4.51 -7.30 -1.94
CA ILE A 180 -3.30 -6.62 -1.47
C ILE A 180 -2.37 -6.34 -2.64
N ASP A 181 -1.98 -5.09 -2.85
CA ASP A 181 -0.74 -4.69 -3.52
C ASP A 181 0.36 -4.53 -2.45
N PRO A 182 1.30 -5.48 -2.33
CA PRO A 182 2.33 -5.44 -1.30
C PRO A 182 3.45 -4.44 -1.63
N THR A 183 3.41 -3.76 -2.79
CA THR A 183 4.42 -2.75 -3.16
C THR A 183 4.58 -1.72 -2.04
N VAL A 184 3.48 -1.24 -1.47
CA VAL A 184 3.50 -0.28 -0.35
C VAL A 184 4.29 -0.81 0.85
N LEU A 185 4.09 -2.09 1.22
CA LEU A 185 4.75 -2.71 2.36
C LEU A 185 6.27 -2.79 2.17
N LEU A 186 6.72 -2.98 0.92
CA LEU A 186 8.13 -3.07 0.56
C LEU A 186 8.88 -1.73 0.66
N TYR A 187 8.15 -0.62 0.60
CA TYR A 187 8.67 0.74 0.76
C TYR A 187 8.34 1.36 2.12
N ALA A 188 7.46 0.73 2.90
CA ALA A 188 6.98 1.27 4.15
C ALA A 188 8.09 1.30 5.21
N MET A 189 8.26 2.46 5.84
CA MET A 189 9.09 2.65 7.03
C MET A 189 8.17 3.03 8.20
N GLY A 190 8.27 2.30 9.32
CA GLY A 190 7.37 2.46 10.46
C GLY A 190 7.07 1.10 11.13
N PRO A 191 5.96 0.96 11.87
CA PRO A 191 5.53 -0.30 12.48
C PRO A 191 4.98 -1.29 11.43
N VAL A 192 5.84 -1.69 10.51
CA VAL A 192 5.62 -2.77 9.54
C VAL A 192 6.51 -3.95 9.87
N ASP A 193 6.30 -5.07 9.19
CA ASP A 193 7.11 -6.27 9.37
C ASP A 193 8.59 -6.01 9.04
N ASP A 194 9.50 -6.36 9.95
CA ASP A 194 10.93 -6.07 9.82
C ASP A 194 11.59 -6.74 8.59
N GLU A 195 11.07 -7.88 8.14
CA GLU A 195 11.63 -8.62 7.00
C GLU A 195 11.33 -7.94 5.66
N TRP A 196 10.10 -7.42 5.52
CA TRP A 196 9.59 -6.86 4.27
C TRP A 196 9.60 -5.34 4.24
N GLY A 197 9.41 -4.69 5.38
CA GLY A 197 9.40 -3.24 5.56
C GLY A 197 10.68 -2.60 5.04
N GLY A 198 10.51 -1.58 4.20
CA GLY A 198 11.60 -0.76 3.66
C GLY A 198 12.62 -1.51 2.81
N ARG A 199 12.34 -2.75 2.42
CA ARG A 199 13.29 -3.63 1.71
C ARG A 199 13.69 -3.07 0.35
N TRP A 200 12.79 -2.36 -0.32
CA TRP A 200 13.01 -1.85 -1.67
C TRP A 200 13.38 -0.36 -1.71
N CYS A 201 13.50 0.31 -0.56
CA CYS A 201 13.65 1.77 -0.49
C CYS A 201 14.87 2.37 -1.20
N SER A 202 15.94 1.60 -1.39
CA SER A 202 17.16 2.05 -2.09
C SER A 202 17.54 1.10 -3.23
N ASP A 203 16.60 0.26 -3.66
CA ASP A 203 16.84 -0.70 -4.73
C ASP A 203 16.40 -0.12 -6.09
N LEU A 204 17.02 -0.61 -7.16
CA LEU A 204 16.59 -0.27 -8.51
C LEU A 204 15.31 -1.06 -8.83
N VAL A 205 14.18 -0.36 -8.89
CA VAL A 205 12.86 -0.95 -9.19
C VAL A 205 12.32 -0.37 -10.49
N ASP A 206 11.93 -1.24 -11.40
CA ASP A 206 11.23 -0.88 -12.63
C ASP A 206 9.74 -1.21 -12.51
N MET A 207 8.88 -0.38 -13.10
CA MET A 207 7.47 -0.70 -13.27
C MET A 207 7.21 -1.21 -14.70
N SER A 208 6.38 -2.25 -14.84
CA SER A 208 6.16 -2.94 -16.12
C SER A 208 4.74 -3.49 -16.23
N ASP A 209 4.19 -3.56 -17.44
CA ASP A 209 2.96 -4.32 -17.72
C ASP A 209 3.24 -5.76 -18.18
N ASN A 210 4.51 -6.09 -18.42
CA ASN A 210 4.94 -7.43 -18.78
C ASN A 210 5.60 -8.10 -17.59
N ALA A 211 5.29 -9.38 -17.39
CA ALA A 211 5.97 -10.21 -16.41
C ALA A 211 7.49 -10.20 -16.65
N PRO A 212 8.31 -10.23 -15.58
CA PRO A 212 9.76 -10.28 -15.71
C PRO A 212 10.24 -11.61 -16.29
N GLU A 213 11.54 -11.68 -16.59
CA GLU A 213 12.19 -12.91 -17.07
C GLU A 213 12.14 -14.02 -16.00
N GLN A 214 12.38 -15.28 -16.42
CA GLN A 214 12.15 -16.47 -15.59
C GLN A 214 13.05 -16.59 -14.35
N ASP A 215 14.08 -15.75 -14.21
CA ASP A 215 15.03 -15.76 -13.09
C ASP A 215 14.60 -14.89 -11.91
N TYR A 216 13.50 -14.12 -12.03
CA TYR A 216 12.99 -13.30 -10.95
C TYR A 216 12.09 -14.11 -10.00
N ARG A 217 12.30 -13.91 -8.70
CA ARG A 217 11.45 -14.50 -7.66
C ARG A 217 10.18 -13.67 -7.48
N ASP A 218 9.02 -14.31 -7.59
CA ASP A 218 7.75 -13.71 -7.17
C ASP A 218 7.69 -13.63 -5.64
N VAL A 219 7.55 -12.42 -5.10
CA VAL A 219 7.43 -12.18 -3.65
C VAL A 219 6.04 -11.66 -3.26
N THR A 220 5.07 -11.66 -4.17
CA THR A 220 3.74 -11.07 -3.99
C THR A 220 3.02 -11.63 -2.76
N GLU A 221 3.00 -12.96 -2.59
CA GLU A 221 2.33 -13.61 -1.47
C GLU A 221 3.08 -13.38 -0.16
N GLU A 222 4.39 -13.63 -0.15
CA GLU A 222 5.23 -13.56 1.05
C GLU A 222 5.26 -12.14 1.64
N ALA A 223 5.39 -11.12 0.79
CA ALA A 223 5.39 -9.72 1.20
C ALA A 223 4.01 -9.25 1.72
N SER A 224 2.93 -9.95 1.34
CA SER A 224 1.58 -9.66 1.83
C SER A 224 1.25 -10.35 3.16
N ALA A 225 2.03 -11.37 3.55
CA ALA A 225 1.65 -12.32 4.61
C ALA A 225 1.46 -11.66 5.98
N SER A 226 2.30 -10.69 6.33
CA SER A 226 2.21 -9.95 7.60
C SER A 226 0.96 -9.06 7.70
N TRP A 227 0.33 -8.75 6.56
CA TRP A 227 -0.84 -7.89 6.46
C TRP A 227 -2.18 -8.65 6.43
N LEU A 228 -2.14 -9.97 6.25
CA LEU A 228 -3.33 -10.81 6.20
C LEU A 228 -3.86 -11.12 7.60
N LEU A 229 -5.15 -10.86 7.81
CA LEU A 229 -5.87 -11.19 9.05
C LEU A 229 -6.53 -12.57 9.04
N GLY A 230 -6.43 -13.29 7.92
CA GLY A 230 -7.19 -14.52 7.66
C GLY A 230 -6.43 -15.48 6.75
N PRO A 231 -7.13 -16.47 6.16
CA PRO A 231 -6.50 -17.41 5.24
C PRO A 231 -5.93 -16.68 4.02
N THR A 232 -4.77 -17.13 3.56
CA THR A 232 -4.17 -16.66 2.31
C THR A 232 -4.91 -17.28 1.13
N ILE A 233 -5.56 -16.44 0.33
CA ILE A 233 -6.33 -16.86 -0.83
C ILE A 233 -5.67 -16.22 -2.06
N VAL A 234 -5.00 -17.05 -2.85
CA VAL A 234 -4.48 -16.69 -4.18
C VAL A 234 -5.27 -17.50 -5.21
N ALA A 235 -6.16 -16.82 -5.92
CA ALA A 235 -7.02 -17.41 -6.95
C ALA A 235 -7.33 -16.36 -8.01
N ASP A 236 -7.66 -16.77 -9.23
CA ASP A 236 -8.10 -15.84 -10.28
C ASP A 236 -9.41 -15.14 -9.90
N ASP A 237 -9.59 -13.89 -10.34
CA ASP A 237 -10.82 -13.11 -10.08
C ASP A 237 -12.09 -13.89 -10.49
N SER A 238 -12.06 -14.53 -11.66
CA SER A 238 -13.21 -15.32 -12.14
C SER A 238 -13.55 -16.54 -11.27
N MET A 239 -12.59 -17.07 -10.50
CA MET A 239 -12.84 -18.14 -9.54
C MET A 239 -13.49 -17.57 -8.27
N VAL A 240 -12.97 -16.44 -7.79
CA VAL A 240 -13.49 -15.73 -6.61
C VAL A 240 -14.91 -15.26 -6.88
N GLU A 241 -15.17 -14.60 -8.00
CA GLU A 241 -16.51 -14.13 -8.40
C GLU A 241 -17.52 -15.29 -8.48
N ARG A 242 -17.13 -16.43 -9.09
CA ARG A 242 -17.99 -17.62 -9.15
C ARG A 242 -18.28 -18.19 -7.77
N ALA A 243 -17.29 -18.21 -6.88
CA ALA A 243 -17.49 -18.67 -5.51
C ALA A 243 -18.43 -17.72 -4.74
N LEU A 244 -18.22 -16.41 -4.83
CA LEU A 244 -19.05 -15.39 -4.17
C LEU A 244 -20.51 -15.38 -4.67
N ALA A 245 -20.74 -15.75 -5.92
CA ALA A 245 -22.07 -15.86 -6.51
C ALA A 245 -22.77 -17.22 -6.25
N SER A 246 -22.10 -18.17 -5.59
CA SER A 246 -22.63 -19.51 -5.37
C SER A 246 -23.63 -19.57 -4.22
N ASP A 247 -24.66 -20.40 -4.36
CA ASP A 247 -25.60 -20.72 -3.28
C ASP A 247 -24.88 -21.29 -2.04
N GLU A 248 -23.77 -22.02 -2.27
CA GLU A 248 -22.92 -22.59 -1.23
C GLU A 248 -22.27 -21.51 -0.36
N PHE A 249 -21.72 -20.47 -0.98
CA PHE A 249 -21.17 -19.32 -0.26
C PHE A 249 -22.24 -18.60 0.56
N HIS A 250 -23.38 -18.29 -0.05
CA HIS A 250 -24.48 -17.62 0.64
C HIS A 250 -25.04 -18.45 1.81
N ALA A 251 -25.19 -19.77 1.63
CA ALA A 251 -25.66 -20.67 2.67
C ALA A 251 -24.65 -20.78 3.84
N ALA A 252 -23.36 -20.92 3.52
CA ALA A 252 -22.30 -21.01 4.52
C ALA A 252 -22.15 -19.71 5.33
N LEU A 253 -22.22 -18.56 4.66
CA LEU A 253 -22.17 -17.25 5.32
C LEU A 253 -23.43 -16.99 6.18
N ALA A 254 -24.61 -17.38 5.70
CA ALA A 254 -25.85 -17.28 6.48
C ALA A 254 -25.86 -18.20 7.71
N ALA A 255 -25.30 -19.41 7.61
CA ALA A 255 -25.18 -20.33 8.73
C ALA A 255 -24.30 -19.78 9.86
N ARG A 256 -23.40 -18.85 9.55
CA ARG A 256 -22.53 -18.14 10.49
C ARG A 256 -23.16 -16.88 11.10
N GLY A 257 -24.35 -16.49 10.64
CA GLY A 257 -25.03 -15.29 11.12
C GLY A 257 -24.49 -13.97 10.53
N SER A 258 -23.54 -14.04 9.60
CA SER A 258 -22.93 -12.87 8.92
C SER A 258 -23.75 -12.31 7.76
N SER A 259 -24.91 -12.91 7.42
CA SER A 259 -25.75 -12.49 6.30
C SER A 259 -26.50 -11.16 6.50
N ASN A 260 -26.47 -10.60 7.72
CA ASN A 260 -27.29 -9.44 8.11
C ASN A 260 -26.55 -8.10 8.13
N GLN A 261 -25.33 -7.99 7.60
CA GLN A 261 -24.70 -6.66 7.44
C GLN A 261 -25.35 -5.88 6.28
N LEU A 262 -25.92 -4.73 6.64
CA LEU A 262 -26.77 -3.86 5.81
C LEU A 262 -26.03 -2.63 5.25
N GLU A 263 -24.78 -2.41 5.64
CA GLU A 263 -24.03 -1.23 5.22
C GLU A 263 -23.10 -1.59 4.06
N ASP A 264 -23.37 -0.98 2.89
CA ASP A 264 -22.50 -1.05 1.73
C ASP A 264 -21.07 -0.59 2.10
N GLY A 265 -20.07 -1.32 1.61
CA GLY A 265 -18.65 -1.00 1.73
C GLY A 265 -17.95 -1.58 2.97
N LYS A 266 -18.67 -2.23 3.89
CA LYS A 266 -18.04 -2.85 5.07
C LYS A 266 -17.62 -4.29 4.84
N ASP A 267 -16.43 -4.61 5.37
CA ASP A 267 -15.91 -5.97 5.45
C ASP A 267 -16.91 -6.89 6.16
N ILE A 268 -17.21 -8.03 5.52
CA ILE A 268 -18.11 -9.05 6.05
C ILE A 268 -17.28 -10.00 6.91
N PRO A 269 -17.58 -10.10 8.22
CA PRO A 269 -16.89 -11.04 9.09
C PRO A 269 -17.04 -12.47 8.59
N GLU A 270 -15.94 -13.23 8.68
CA GLU A 270 -15.87 -14.67 8.37
C GLU A 270 -16.03 -15.04 6.89
N ALA A 271 -16.21 -14.05 6.00
CA ALA A 271 -16.40 -14.29 4.57
C ALA A 271 -15.14 -14.84 3.89
N LEU A 272 -13.96 -14.43 4.34
CA LEU A 272 -12.68 -14.95 3.82
C LEU A 272 -12.52 -16.43 4.14
N GLU A 273 -12.90 -16.89 5.33
CA GLU A 273 -12.83 -18.28 5.74
C GLU A 273 -13.81 -19.16 4.96
N VAL A 274 -15.01 -18.64 4.67
CA VAL A 274 -15.96 -19.31 3.77
C VAL A 274 -15.37 -19.41 2.37
N LEU A 275 -14.85 -18.30 1.84
CA LEU A 275 -14.27 -18.24 0.50
C LEU A 275 -13.08 -19.20 0.36
N ALA A 276 -12.16 -19.22 1.33
CA ALA A 276 -11.01 -20.12 1.36
C ALA A 276 -11.45 -21.59 1.34
N SER A 277 -12.48 -21.94 2.12
CA SER A 277 -13.03 -23.30 2.17
C SER A 277 -13.58 -23.75 0.82
N LEU A 278 -14.26 -22.85 0.08
CA LEU A 278 -14.84 -23.16 -1.23
C LEU A 278 -13.78 -23.25 -2.34
N LEU A 279 -12.74 -22.42 -2.26
CA LEU A 279 -11.64 -22.41 -3.23
C LEU A 279 -10.59 -23.50 -2.94
N GLY A 280 -10.71 -24.23 -1.84
CA GLY A 280 -9.75 -25.26 -1.44
C GLY A 280 -8.42 -24.68 -0.96
N ALA A 281 -8.38 -23.39 -0.58
CA ALA A 281 -7.21 -22.78 0.02
C ALA A 281 -7.06 -23.31 1.46
N SER A 282 -5.90 -23.92 1.76
CA SER A 282 -5.62 -24.40 3.12
C SER A 282 -5.43 -23.21 4.06
N HIS A 283 -5.89 -23.33 5.31
CA HIS A 283 -5.32 -22.55 6.39
C HIS A 283 -3.80 -22.77 6.37
N ALA A 284 -3.01 -21.74 6.06
CA ALA A 284 -1.59 -21.77 6.38
C ALA A 284 -1.51 -22.12 7.88
N GLU A 285 -0.93 -23.28 8.20
CA GLU A 285 -0.73 -23.67 9.59
C GLU A 285 0.19 -22.63 10.22
N TRP A 286 -0.40 -21.75 11.03
CA TRP A 286 0.31 -20.76 11.83
C TRP A 286 1.26 -21.51 12.77
N ARG A 287 2.57 -21.38 12.56
CA ARG A 287 3.62 -21.78 13.51
C ARG A 287 4.39 -20.55 13.97
#